data_AF-A0AAN9V8Q2-F1
#
_entry.id   AF-A0AAN9V8Q2-F1
#
_cell.length_a   1.000
_cell.length_b   1.000
_cell.length_c   1.000
_cell.angle_alpha   90.00
_cell.angle_beta   90.00
_cell.angle_gamma   90.00
#
_symmetry.space_group_name_H-M   'P 1'
#
loop_
_entity.id
_entity.type
_entity.pdbx_description
1 polymer ?
#
loop_
_entity_poly.entity_id
_entity_poly.type
_entity_poly.pdbx_seq_one_letter_code
_entity_poly.pdbx_strand_id
1 'polypeptide(L)'
;MARANRIKKKQYLEDLEKKLEELTEENEKLKEQVKTNDEIALKQSEEIKYLKGVLANTPEISRLLKCVRQKSSLPVTSSINKFVDTRTSKELSFDSDDPLLTSCDLDAFKELPDTDLLMQDLSDKTLDVLEGSSSADVGICLHVAQQRVSLEFCPSCSINATAAWQESTG
;
A
#
# COMPACT_ATOMS: atom_id res chain seq x y z
N MET A 1 -61.50 23.66 -13.33
CA MET A 1 -60.04 23.83 -13.57
C MET A 1 -59.22 24.04 -12.29
N ALA A 2 -59.59 24.95 -11.37
CA ALA A 2 -58.77 25.27 -10.19
C ALA A 2 -58.44 24.08 -9.26
N ARG A 3 -59.33 23.09 -9.10
CA ARG A 3 -59.06 21.89 -8.29
C ARG A 3 -58.00 20.97 -8.92
N ALA A 4 -58.05 20.78 -10.24
CA ALA A 4 -57.09 19.94 -10.95
C ALA A 4 -55.65 20.48 -10.84
N ASN A 5 -55.48 21.81 -10.89
CA ASN A 5 -54.17 22.43 -10.71
C ASN A 5 -53.64 22.28 -9.27
N ARG A 6 -54.52 22.34 -8.27
CA ARG A 6 -54.12 22.07 -6.86
C ARG A 6 -53.66 20.63 -6.68
N ILE A 7 -54.37 19.67 -7.25
CA ILE A 7 -54.01 18.25 -7.18
C ILE A 7 -52.66 18.01 -7.85
N LYS A 8 -52.45 18.52 -9.07
CA LYS A 8 -51.17 18.40 -9.79
C LYS A 8 -50.01 19.03 -9.02
N LYS A 9 -50.21 20.21 -8.42
CA LYS A 9 -49.18 20.86 -7.59
C LYS A 9 -48.87 20.02 -6.35
N LYS A 10 -49.89 19.44 -5.72
CA LYS A 10 -49.71 18.55 -4.56
C LYS A 10 -48.89 17.31 -4.93
N GLN A 11 -49.26 16.62 -6.01
CA GLN A 11 -48.53 15.45 -6.49
C GLN A 11 -47.07 15.78 -6.83
N TYR A 12 -46.84 16.91 -7.50
CA TYR A 12 -45.47 17.34 -7.82
C TYR A 12 -44.62 17.60 -6.56
N LEU A 13 -45.21 18.20 -5.52
CA LEU A 13 -44.51 18.42 -4.25
C LEU A 13 -44.19 17.09 -3.55
N GLU A 14 -45.15 16.17 -3.51
CA GLU A 14 -44.96 14.82 -2.94
C GLU A 14 -43.85 14.05 -3.69
N ASP A 15 -43.83 14.13 -5.03
CA ASP A 15 -42.79 13.49 -5.84
C ASP A 15 -41.40 14.11 -5.60
N LEU A 16 -41.34 15.43 -5.38
CA LEU A 16 -40.08 16.11 -5.06
C LEU A 16 -39.58 15.73 -3.66
N GLU A 17 -40.46 15.71 -2.66
CA GLU A 17 -40.13 15.30 -1.30
C GLU A 17 -39.58 13.87 -1.28
N LYS A 18 -40.25 12.96 -1.99
CA LYS A 18 -39.79 11.57 -2.12
C LYS A 18 -38.41 11.47 -2.79
N LYS A 19 -38.17 12.20 -3.88
CA LYS A 19 -36.87 12.20 -4.54
C LYS A 19 -35.77 12.81 -3.67
N LEU A 20 -36.10 13.83 -2.88
CA LEU A 20 -35.15 14.40 -1.94
C LEU A 20 -34.78 13.38 -0.87
N GLU A 21 -35.75 12.66 -0.32
CA GLU A 21 -35.53 11.58 0.65
C GLU A 21 -34.61 10.48 0.05
N GLU A 22 -34.97 9.95 -1.12
CA GLU A 22 -34.17 8.93 -1.83
C GLU A 22 -32.73 9.43 -2.11
N LEU A 23 -32.58 10.66 -2.62
CA LEU A 23 -31.26 11.24 -2.87
C LEU A 23 -30.49 11.48 -1.58
N THR A 24 -31.13 11.84 -0.47
CA THR A 24 -30.44 12.02 0.81
C THR A 24 -29.93 10.69 1.35
N GLU A 25 -30.73 9.63 1.30
CA GLU A 25 -30.32 8.29 1.72
C GLU A 25 -29.17 7.75 0.85
N GLU A 26 -29.25 7.91 -0.48
CA GLU A 26 -28.17 7.53 -1.39
C GLU A 26 -26.88 8.30 -1.11
N ASN A 27 -26.98 9.60 -0.83
CA ASN A 27 -25.81 10.41 -0.47
C ASN A 27 -25.18 9.97 0.85
N GLU A 28 -25.98 9.63 1.87
CA GLU A 28 -25.46 9.09 3.13
C GLU A 28 -24.73 7.76 2.90
N LYS A 29 -25.35 6.84 2.15
CA LYS A 29 -24.74 5.56 1.79
C LYS A 29 -23.44 5.72 1.00
N LEU A 30 -23.41 6.63 0.03
CA LEU A 30 -22.19 6.92 -0.74
C LEU A 30 -21.08 7.49 0.14
N LYS A 31 -21.40 8.36 1.09
CA LYS A 31 -20.42 8.89 2.06
C LYS A 31 -19.82 7.79 2.93
N GLU A 32 -20.65 6.85 3.41
CA GLU A 32 -20.16 5.69 4.16
C GLU A 32 -19.23 4.80 3.33
N GLN A 33 -19.58 4.56 2.07
CA GLN A 33 -18.74 3.80 1.14
C GLN A 33 -17.41 4.50 0.87
N VAL A 34 -17.42 5.81 0.61
CA VAL A 34 -16.20 6.61 0.43
C VAL A 34 -15.31 6.50 1.65
N LYS A 35 -15.85 6.69 2.87
CA LYS A 35 -15.09 6.55 4.12
C LYS A 35 -14.45 5.16 4.25
N THR A 36 -15.20 4.10 3.95
CA THR A 36 -14.70 2.72 4.01
C THR A 36 -13.58 2.49 3.00
N ASN A 37 -13.75 3.00 1.78
CA ASN A 37 -12.74 2.89 0.73
C ASN A 37 -11.46 3.65 1.09
N ASP A 38 -11.58 4.84 1.68
CA ASP A 38 -10.45 5.62 2.16
C ASP A 38 -9.68 4.86 3.25
N GLU A 39 -10.37 4.24 4.20
CA GLU A 39 -9.73 3.39 5.23
C GLU A 39 -8.97 2.20 4.62
N ILE A 40 -9.50 1.58 3.58
CA ILE A 40 -8.83 0.48 2.88
C ILE A 40 -7.61 0.99 2.10
N ALA A 41 -7.75 2.11 1.40
CA ALA A 41 -6.66 2.72 0.64
C ALA A 41 -5.48 3.09 1.56
N LEU A 42 -5.76 3.60 2.76
CA LEU A 42 -4.73 3.88 3.76
C LEU A 42 -4.02 2.61 4.23
N LYS A 43 -4.74 1.53 4.54
CA LYS A 43 -4.11 0.25 4.95
C LYS A 43 -3.24 -0.32 3.84
N GLN A 44 -3.68 -0.24 2.59
CA GLN A 44 -2.91 -0.70 1.44
C GLN A 44 -1.66 0.13 1.22
N SER A 45 -1.73 1.46 1.38
CA SER A 45 -0.55 2.32 1.21
C SER A 45 0.49 2.06 2.31
N GLU A 46 0.05 1.82 3.55
CA GLU A 46 0.91 1.39 4.66
C GLU A 46 1.59 0.04 4.38
N GLU A 47 0.86 -0.94 3.83
CA GLU A 47 1.41 -2.24 3.44
C GLU A 47 2.43 -2.11 2.31
N ILE A 48 2.14 -1.32 1.27
CA ILE A 48 3.07 -1.05 0.17
C ILE A 48 4.35 -0.39 0.72
N LYS A 49 4.22 0.57 1.63
CA LYS A 49 5.37 1.23 2.28
C LYS A 49 6.23 0.22 3.04
N TYR A 50 5.61 -0.66 3.82
CA TYR A 50 6.30 -1.72 4.55
C TYR A 50 7.04 -2.68 3.61
N LEU A 51 6.36 -3.18 2.57
CA LEU A 51 6.95 -4.12 1.60
C LEU A 51 8.08 -3.48 0.78
N LYS A 52 7.96 -2.19 0.41
CA LYS A 52 9.07 -1.44 -0.21
C LYS A 52 10.29 -1.39 0.72
N GLY A 53 10.09 -1.20 2.02
CA GLY A 53 11.16 -1.28 3.01
C GLY A 53 11.82 -2.66 3.07
N VAL A 54 11.02 -3.72 3.08
CA VAL A 54 11.53 -5.10 3.03
C VAL A 54 12.42 -5.30 1.80
N LEU A 55 11.98 -4.84 0.63
CA LEU A 55 12.75 -4.94 -0.60
C LEU A 55 14.09 -4.19 -0.51
N ALA A 56 14.08 -2.96 0.01
CA ALA A 56 15.30 -2.16 0.19
C ALA A 56 16.33 -2.85 1.10
N ASN A 57 15.88 -3.55 2.15
CA ASN A 57 16.74 -4.21 3.14
C ASN A 57 17.00 -5.71 2.85
N THR A 58 16.60 -6.20 1.67
CA THR A 58 16.78 -7.60 1.26
C THR A 58 18.24 -8.10 1.37
N PRO A 59 19.29 -7.34 1.00
CA PRO A 59 20.67 -7.84 1.10
C PRO A 59 21.12 -8.02 2.56
N GLU A 60 20.80 -7.11 3.47
CA GLU A 60 21.11 -7.27 4.90
C GLU A 60 20.38 -8.47 5.50
N ILE A 61 19.08 -8.59 5.24
CA ILE A 61 18.25 -9.71 5.72
C ILE A 61 18.78 -11.04 5.19
N SER A 62 19.18 -11.08 3.92
CA SER A 62 19.81 -12.26 3.30
C SER A 62 21.13 -12.64 3.97
N ARG A 63 21.95 -11.65 4.33
CA ARG A 63 23.21 -11.89 5.05
C ARG A 63 22.95 -12.45 6.45
N LEU A 64 21.98 -11.90 7.18
CA LEU A 64 21.56 -12.40 8.49
C LEU A 64 21.08 -13.86 8.41
N LEU A 65 20.22 -14.17 7.44
CA LEU A 65 19.74 -15.54 7.19
C LEU A 65 20.88 -16.51 6.89
N LYS A 66 21.83 -16.11 6.03
CA LYS A 66 23.04 -16.92 5.74
C LYS A 66 23.85 -17.16 7.01
N CYS A 67 24.05 -16.15 7.85
CA CYS A 67 24.78 -16.28 9.11
C CYS A 67 24.08 -17.22 10.10
N VAL A 68 22.75 -17.13 10.25
CA VAL A 68 21.99 -18.04 11.13
C VAL A 68 22.10 -19.47 10.62
N ARG A 69 21.95 -19.69 9.31
CA ARG A 69 22.08 -21.02 8.70
C ARG A 69 23.48 -21.63 8.83
N GLN A 70 24.53 -20.80 8.75
CA GLN A 70 25.91 -21.28 8.88
C GLN A 70 26.31 -21.59 10.32
N LYS A 71 25.76 -20.86 11.30
CA LYS A 71 26.12 -21.00 12.72
C LYS A 71 25.18 -21.90 13.51
N SER A 72 23.97 -22.15 13.02
CA SER A 72 23.03 -23.07 13.63
C SER A 72 22.96 -24.37 12.83
N SER A 73 22.86 -25.50 13.52
CA SER A 73 22.57 -26.80 12.90
C SER A 73 21.08 -26.96 12.55
N LEU A 74 20.27 -25.92 12.75
CA LEU A 74 18.82 -25.98 12.58
C LEU A 74 18.44 -25.57 11.15
N PRO A 75 17.48 -26.27 10.52
CA PRO A 75 16.94 -25.84 9.24
C PRO A 75 16.25 -24.48 9.41
N VAL A 76 16.65 -23.53 8.56
CA VAL A 76 16.10 -22.17 8.53
C VAL A 76 15.15 -22.04 7.35
N THR A 77 13.92 -21.64 7.65
CA THR A 77 12.90 -21.31 6.66
C THR A 77 12.64 -19.81 6.66
N SER A 78 12.27 -19.26 5.52
CA SER A 78 11.81 -17.88 5.43
C SER A 78 10.84 -17.74 4.28
N SER A 79 10.01 -16.70 4.33
CA SER A 79 9.15 -16.33 3.22
C SER A 79 9.92 -15.99 1.92
N ILE A 80 11.24 -15.78 1.99
CA ILE A 80 12.12 -15.49 0.83
C ILE A 80 12.62 -16.77 0.14
N ASN A 81 12.76 -17.89 0.87
CA ASN A 81 13.48 -19.08 0.39
C ASN A 81 12.80 -19.85 -0.75
N LYS A 82 11.61 -19.46 -1.21
CA LYS A 82 10.97 -20.09 -2.37
C LYS A 82 11.61 -19.71 -3.72
N PHE A 83 12.43 -18.65 -3.78
CA PHE A 83 12.97 -18.12 -5.05
C PHE A 83 14.51 -18.18 -5.18
N VAL A 84 15.23 -18.44 -4.08
CA VAL A 84 16.70 -18.30 -4.05
C VAL A 84 17.44 -19.59 -4.45
N ASP A 85 16.78 -20.75 -4.39
CA ASP A 85 17.39 -22.03 -4.74
C ASP A 85 17.58 -22.25 -6.26
N THR A 86 16.99 -21.43 -7.13
CA THR A 86 17.13 -21.56 -8.60
C THR A 86 18.30 -20.77 -9.19
N ARG A 87 18.97 -19.89 -8.44
CA ARG A 87 20.06 -19.04 -8.97
C ARG A 87 21.48 -19.43 -8.54
N THR A 88 21.66 -20.44 -7.69
CA THR A 88 23.00 -20.76 -7.12
C THR A 88 23.74 -21.89 -7.85
N SER A 89 23.43 -22.17 -9.13
CA SER A 89 24.21 -23.16 -9.92
C SER A 89 24.60 -22.71 -11.33
N LYS A 90 24.47 -21.43 -11.66
CA LYS A 90 25.10 -20.87 -12.85
C LYS A 90 25.78 -19.57 -12.49
N GLU A 91 27.10 -19.59 -12.54
CA GLU A 91 27.90 -18.40 -12.79
C GLU A 91 27.26 -17.64 -13.95
N LEU A 92 26.81 -16.41 -13.70
CA LEU A 92 26.37 -15.49 -14.73
C LEU A 92 27.35 -14.33 -14.71
N SER A 93 28.23 -14.37 -15.70
CA SER A 93 28.85 -13.21 -16.30
C SER A 93 27.82 -12.10 -16.47
N PHE A 94 28.17 -10.93 -15.96
CA PHE A 94 27.48 -9.68 -16.14
C PHE A 94 27.70 -9.21 -17.59
N ASP A 95 26.70 -9.40 -18.45
CA ASP A 95 26.63 -8.71 -19.73
C ASP A 95 25.54 -7.63 -19.63
N SER A 96 26.00 -6.40 -19.81
CA SER A 96 25.30 -5.13 -19.56
C SER A 96 24.40 -4.71 -20.71
N ASP A 97 23.51 -5.57 -21.21
CA ASP A 97 22.59 -5.20 -22.30
C ASP A 97 21.22 -5.87 -22.11
N ASP A 98 20.40 -5.33 -21.19
CA ASP A 98 18.95 -5.60 -21.15
C ASP A 98 18.19 -4.41 -21.76
N PRO A 99 17.59 -4.55 -22.96
CA PRO A 99 16.98 -3.43 -23.70
C PRO A 99 15.66 -2.92 -23.13
N LEU A 100 15.14 -3.52 -22.05
CA LEU A 100 13.77 -3.27 -21.55
C LEU A 100 13.68 -2.21 -20.44
N LEU A 101 14.78 -1.58 -20.06
CA LEU A 101 14.81 -0.49 -19.06
C LEU A 101 15.13 0.89 -19.65
N THR A 102 15.25 1.02 -20.97
CA THR A 102 15.70 2.28 -21.63
C THR A 102 14.63 2.96 -22.48
N SER A 103 13.33 2.74 -22.22
CA SER A 103 12.28 3.54 -22.87
C SER A 103 11.08 3.77 -21.97
N CYS A 104 11.26 4.61 -20.96
CA CYS A 104 10.17 5.43 -20.45
C CYS A 104 10.40 6.87 -20.92
N ASP A 105 9.88 7.19 -22.11
CA ASP A 105 9.79 8.56 -22.61
C ASP A 105 8.89 9.36 -21.66
N LEU A 106 9.52 10.19 -20.82
CA LEU A 106 8.86 10.96 -19.77
C LEU A 106 8.38 12.35 -20.24
N ASP A 107 8.20 12.57 -21.55
CA ASP A 107 7.91 13.90 -22.11
C ASP A 107 6.55 14.02 -22.84
N ALA A 108 5.70 12.99 -22.79
CA ALA A 108 4.46 12.96 -23.60
C ALA A 108 3.16 13.44 -22.90
N PHE A 109 3.22 14.09 -21.72
CA PHE A 109 2.01 14.47 -20.96
C PHE A 109 1.79 15.96 -20.73
N LYS A 110 2.47 16.84 -21.49
CA LYS A 110 2.43 18.30 -21.22
C LYS A 110 1.28 19.09 -21.85
N GLU A 111 0.28 18.46 -22.45
CA GLU A 111 -0.77 19.18 -23.19
C GLU A 111 -2.17 18.61 -22.87
N LEU A 112 -2.70 18.88 -21.68
CA LEU A 112 -4.14 18.83 -21.40
C LEU A 112 -4.57 20.08 -20.60
N PRO A 113 -5.68 20.73 -20.97
CA PRO A 113 -6.10 22.01 -20.42
C PRO A 113 -6.77 21.89 -19.04
N ASP A 114 -6.68 22.98 -18.29
CA ASP A 114 -7.05 23.20 -16.89
C ASP A 114 -8.35 22.51 -16.42
N THR A 115 -8.20 21.59 -15.47
CA THR A 115 -9.27 21.16 -14.54
C THR A 115 -8.89 21.52 -13.11
N ASP A 116 -8.45 22.76 -12.95
CA ASP A 116 -8.20 23.38 -11.66
C ASP A 116 -9.53 23.98 -11.19
N LEU A 117 -10.29 23.27 -10.33
CA LEU A 117 -11.11 23.93 -9.28
C LEU A 117 -11.78 23.03 -8.22
N LEU A 118 -11.71 21.68 -8.23
CA LEU A 118 -12.42 20.87 -7.20
C LEU A 118 -11.71 19.56 -6.75
N MET A 119 -10.38 19.51 -6.67
CA MET A 119 -9.68 18.36 -6.05
C MET A 119 -8.46 18.75 -5.20
N GLN A 120 -8.60 19.75 -4.33
CA GLN A 120 -7.49 20.20 -3.48
C GLN A 120 -7.31 19.41 -2.17
N ASP A 121 -8.26 18.54 -1.80
CA ASP A 121 -8.24 17.87 -0.48
C ASP A 121 -7.82 16.39 -0.49
N LEU A 122 -7.55 15.77 -1.65
CA LEU A 122 -7.22 14.34 -1.75
C LEU A 122 -5.80 14.04 -2.27
N SER A 123 -5.04 15.06 -2.67
CA SER A 123 -3.76 14.88 -3.36
C SER A 123 -2.54 14.82 -2.43
N ASP A 124 -2.63 15.27 -1.18
CA ASP A 124 -1.45 15.36 -0.30
C ASP A 124 -0.94 14.00 0.21
N LYS A 125 -1.79 12.96 0.20
CA LYS A 125 -1.38 11.59 0.61
C LYS A 125 -0.94 10.71 -0.56
N THR A 126 -1.27 11.07 -1.80
CA THR A 126 -1.05 10.22 -2.97
C THR A 126 0.28 10.51 -3.66
N LEU A 127 0.76 11.75 -3.62
CA LEU A 127 2.07 12.12 -4.20
C LEU A 127 3.25 11.48 -3.45
N ASP A 128 3.12 11.30 -2.14
CA ASP A 128 4.15 10.70 -1.27
C ASP A 128 4.39 9.20 -1.55
N VAL A 129 3.53 8.55 -2.34
CA VAL A 129 3.63 7.13 -2.71
C VAL A 129 4.63 6.90 -3.86
N LEU A 130 4.84 7.92 -4.71
CA LEU A 130 5.67 7.82 -5.91
C LEU A 130 7.11 8.30 -5.68
N GLU A 131 7.33 9.24 -4.77
CA GLU A 131 8.66 9.76 -4.43
C GLU A 131 8.94 9.60 -2.94
N GLY A 132 9.45 8.43 -2.55
CA GLY A 132 9.68 8.11 -1.14
C GLY A 132 10.94 7.28 -0.94
N SER A 133 12.10 7.86 -1.24
CA SER A 133 13.42 7.40 -0.81
C SER A 133 13.68 7.74 0.67
N SER A 134 12.71 7.49 1.55
CA SER A 134 12.95 7.55 3.00
C SER A 134 13.27 6.14 3.50
N SER A 135 14.26 6.03 4.38
CA SER A 135 14.73 4.78 4.98
C SER A 135 13.56 4.07 5.66
N ALA A 136 12.95 3.12 4.96
CA ALA A 136 11.82 2.39 5.49
C ALA A 136 12.35 1.37 6.49
N ASP A 137 12.09 1.64 7.77
CA ASP A 137 12.31 0.69 8.86
C ASP A 137 11.56 -0.61 8.57
N VAL A 138 12.19 -1.74 8.88
CA VAL A 138 11.63 -3.07 8.64
C VAL A 138 11.69 -3.91 9.91
N GLY A 139 10.56 -4.52 10.25
CA GLY A 139 10.45 -5.54 11.29
C GLY A 139 10.45 -6.96 10.73
N ILE A 140 11.14 -7.85 11.42
CA ILE A 140 11.13 -9.30 11.16
C ILE A 140 10.88 -10.04 12.48
N CYS A 141 10.17 -11.17 12.40
CA CYS A 141 10.02 -12.12 13.48
C CYS A 141 10.93 -13.32 13.27
N LEU A 142 11.64 -13.74 14.31
CA LEU A 142 12.37 -15.01 14.36
C LEU A 142 11.61 -15.99 15.27
N HIS A 143 11.09 -17.07 14.72
CA HIS A 143 10.42 -18.11 15.49
C HIS A 143 11.33 -19.34 15.62
N VAL A 144 11.38 -19.92 16.82
CA VAL A 144 12.12 -21.17 17.10
C VAL A 144 11.14 -22.19 17.65
N ALA A 145 10.95 -23.29 16.93
CA ALA A 145 10.03 -24.35 17.33
C ALA A 145 10.48 -25.70 16.78
N GLN A 146 10.37 -26.78 17.57
CA GLN A 146 10.59 -28.16 17.13
C GLN A 146 11.93 -28.38 16.37
N GLN A 147 13.04 -27.81 16.88
CA GLN A 147 14.35 -27.84 16.22
C GLN A 147 14.35 -27.21 14.81
N ARG A 148 13.51 -26.21 14.58
CA ARG A 148 13.47 -25.41 13.35
C ARG A 148 13.46 -23.93 13.69
N VAL A 149 13.93 -23.15 12.74
CA VAL A 149 13.89 -21.69 12.81
C VAL A 149 13.16 -21.15 11.59
N SER A 150 12.27 -20.19 11.78
CA SER A 150 11.60 -19.47 10.68
C SER A 150 11.76 -17.97 10.84
N LEU A 151 11.94 -17.26 9.73
CA LEU A 151 11.93 -15.80 9.69
C LEU A 151 10.73 -15.32 8.86
N GLU A 152 9.89 -14.47 9.47
CA GLU A 152 8.72 -13.88 8.83
C GLU A 152 8.75 -12.35 8.87
N PHE A 153 8.25 -11.72 7.81
CA PHE A 153 8.04 -10.29 7.77
C PHE A 153 6.87 -9.91 8.67
N CYS A 154 7.09 -8.94 9.55
CA CYS A 154 6.07 -8.48 10.48
C CYS A 154 6.05 -6.94 10.58
N PRO A 155 4.99 -6.28 10.04
CA PRO A 155 4.79 -4.84 10.19
C PRO A 155 4.71 -4.39 11.66
N SER A 156 4.08 -5.19 12.53
CA SER A 156 3.97 -4.88 13.96
C SER A 156 5.33 -4.81 14.64
N CYS A 157 6.25 -5.72 14.32
CA CYS A 157 7.62 -5.65 14.81
C CYS A 157 8.39 -4.46 14.24
N SER A 158 8.02 -3.97 13.05
CA SER A 158 8.60 -2.77 12.44
C SER A 158 8.32 -1.56 13.31
N ILE A 159 7.04 -1.36 13.66
CA ILE A 159 6.57 -0.25 14.48
C ILE A 159 7.19 -0.32 15.89
N ASN A 160 7.18 -1.51 16.50
CA ASN A 160 7.70 -1.69 17.85
C ASN A 160 9.22 -1.49 17.93
N ALA A 161 9.97 -1.92 16.90
CA ALA A 161 11.42 -1.73 16.86
C ALA A 161 11.78 -0.24 16.75
N THR A 162 11.09 0.51 15.88
CA THR A 162 11.28 1.96 15.76
C THR A 162 11.00 2.68 17.08
N ALA A 163 9.93 2.32 17.78
CA ALA A 163 9.61 2.88 19.09
C ALA A 163 10.71 2.59 20.13
N ALA A 164 11.17 1.34 20.21
CA ALA A 164 12.22 0.94 21.15
C ALA A 164 13.57 1.63 20.87
N TRP A 165 13.91 1.88 19.60
CA TRP A 165 15.14 2.57 19.23
C TRP A 165 15.14 4.04 19.66
N GLN A 166 14.00 4.72 19.56
CA GLN A 166 13.88 6.12 19.98
C GLN A 166 14.04 6.29 21.50
N GLU A 167 13.54 5.35 22.31
CA GLU A 167 13.70 5.37 23.77
C GLU A 167 15.14 5.15 24.23
N SER A 168 15.96 4.44 23.45
CA SER A 168 17.36 4.14 23.79
C SER A 168 18.35 5.27 23.49
N THR A 169 17.91 6.32 22.79
CA THR A 169 18.71 7.49 22.40
C THR A 169 18.42 8.75 23.22
N GLY A 170 17.61 8.65 24.28
CA GLY A 170 17.24 9.74 25.19
C GLY A 170 18.04 9.80 26.48
#